data_AF-A0A7V4SS18-F1
#
_entry.id   AF-A0A7V4SS18-F1
#
_cell.length_a   1.000
_cell.length_b   1.000
_cell.length_c   1.000
_cell.angle_alpha   90.00
_cell.angle_beta   90.00
_cell.angle_gamma   90.00
#
_symmetry.space_group_name_H-M   'P 1'
#
loop_
_entity.id
_entity.type
_entity.pdbx_description
1 polymer ?
#
loop_
_entity_poly.entity_id
_entity_poly.type
_entity_poly.pdbx_seq_one_letter_code
_entity_poly.pdbx_strand_id
1 'polypeptide(L)' 'MTAVVAGSRRKRTPAQQARHIIGRILLYALVASGAVIFSMPFLWMLSTSVTPKEWVGAVPMRWIPPRIVISNY' A
#
# COMPACT_ATOMS: atom_id res chain seq x y z
N MET A 1 25.49 49.42 10.24
CA MET A 1 24.42 48.90 11.12
C MET A 1 23.45 48.10 10.26
N THR A 2 23.55 46.77 10.26
CA THR A 2 22.61 45.88 9.56
C THR A 2 22.01 44.93 10.59
N ALA A 3 20.75 45.16 10.94
CA ALA A 3 20.01 44.30 11.85
C ALA A 3 19.75 42.95 11.17
N VAL A 4 20.28 41.88 11.76
CA VAL A 4 19.96 40.51 11.38
C VAL A 4 18.51 40.26 11.82
N VAL A 5 17.61 40.08 10.85
CA VAL A 5 16.23 39.63 11.11
C VAL A 5 16.31 38.23 11.69
N ALA A 6 16.24 38.14 13.02
CA ALA A 6 16.08 36.89 13.74
C ALA A 6 14.73 36.30 13.35
N GLY A 7 14.75 35.35 12.41
CA GLY A 7 13.56 34.62 11.97
C GLY A 7 12.89 33.99 13.18
N SER A 8 11.71 34.49 13.53
CA SER A 8 10.93 33.93 14.62
C SER A 8 10.60 32.48 14.27
N ARG A 9 11.22 31.53 14.97
CA ARG A 9 10.76 30.14 14.98
C ARG A 9 9.40 30.14 15.64
N ARG A 10 8.33 30.36 14.85
CA ARG A 10 6.96 30.26 15.30
C ARG A 10 6.77 28.85 15.83
N LYS A 11 6.80 28.69 17.16
CA LYS A 11 6.54 27.41 17.82
C LYS A 11 5.12 26.99 17.40
N ARG A 12 5.00 25.88 16.66
CA ARG A 12 3.70 25.33 16.27
C ARG A 12 2.92 25.03 17.54
N THR A 13 1.66 25.43 17.60
CA THR A 13 0.81 25.11 18.75
C THR A 13 0.56 23.59 18.79
N PRO A 14 0.33 22.98 19.97
CA PRO A 14 0.07 21.54 20.08
C PRO A 14 -1.08 21.07 19.19
N ALA A 15 -2.11 21.91 19.00
CA ALA A 15 -3.21 21.64 18.06
C ALA A 15 -2.75 21.61 16.58
N GLN A 16 -1.82 22.48 16.18
CA GLN A 16 -1.23 22.45 14.83
C GLN A 16 -0.37 21.19 14.63
N GLN A 17 0.32 20.74 15.68
CA GLN A 17 1.12 19.53 15.64
C GLN A 17 0.26 18.27 15.54
N ALA A 18 -0.83 18.19 16.30
CA ALA A 18 -1.79 17.09 16.21
C ALA A 18 -2.44 16.99 14.82
N ARG A 19 -2.90 18.11 14.25
CA ARG A 19 -3.46 18.15 12.88
C ARG A 19 -2.45 17.66 11.84
N HIS A 20 -1.17 18.01 12.00
CA HIS A 20 -0.12 17.55 11.10
C HIS A 20 0.10 16.03 11.17
N ILE A 21 0.07 15.46 12.39
CA ILE A 21 0.21 14.01 12.58
C ILE A 21 -0.98 13.26 11.98
N ILE A 22 -2.21 13.70 12.28
CA ILE A 22 -3.44 13.09 11.75
C ILE A 22 -3.43 13.12 10.22
N GLY A 23 -3.07 14.24 9.61
CA GLY A 23 -2.97 14.35 8.16
C GLY A 23 -1.97 13.37 7.55
N ARG A 24 -0.80 13.16 8.19
CA ARG A 24 0.18 12.17 7.75
C ARG A 24 -0.34 10.74 7.88
N ILE A 25 -1.03 10.41 8.98
CA ILE A 25 -1.62 9.09 9.18
C ILE A 25 -2.65 8.80 8.08
N LEU A 26 -3.56 9.74 7.82
CA LEU A 26 -4.57 9.59 6.77
C LEU A 26 -3.94 9.45 5.38
N LEU A 27 -2.92 10.24 5.07
CA LEU A 27 -2.19 10.15 3.80
C LEU A 27 -1.52 8.78 3.65
N TYR A 28 -0.81 8.30 4.67
CA TYR A 28 -0.17 7.00 4.60
C TYR A 28 -1.17 5.85 4.54
N ALA A 29 -2.30 5.95 5.27
CA ALA A 29 -3.36 4.97 5.18
C ALA A 29 -3.96 4.90 3.76
N LEU A 30 -4.20 6.05 3.13
CA LEU A 30 -4.72 6.14 1.76
C LEU A 30 -3.72 5.60 0.74
N VAL A 31 -2.44 5.94 0.87
CA VAL A 31 -1.38 5.43 -0.03
C VAL A 31 -1.21 3.92 0.15
N ALA A 32 -1.20 3.43 1.39
CA ALA A 32 -1.07 2.01 1.69
C ALA A 32 -2.26 1.20 1.16
N SER A 33 -3.49 1.68 1.35
CA SER A 33 -4.68 1.01 0.82
C SER A 33 -4.68 0.99 -0.70
N GLY A 34 -4.31 2.10 -1.34
CA GLY A 34 -4.10 2.17 -2.78
C GLY A 34 -3.07 1.14 -3.25
N ALA A 35 -1.92 1.06 -2.59
CA ALA A 35 -0.88 0.10 -2.92
C ALA A 35 -1.37 -1.36 -2.86
N VAL A 36 -2.15 -1.73 -1.84
CA VAL A 36 -2.73 -3.09 -1.75
C VAL A 36 -3.72 -3.35 -2.89
N ILE A 37 -4.62 -2.41 -3.18
CA ILE A 37 -5.62 -2.55 -4.25
C ILE A 37 -4.93 -2.69 -5.61
N PHE A 38 -3.95 -1.83 -5.90
CA PHE A 38 -3.22 -1.90 -7.16
C PHE A 38 -2.30 -3.12 -7.26
N SER A 39 -1.94 -3.74 -6.14
CA SER A 39 -1.19 -5.00 -6.12
C SER A 39 -2.07 -6.23 -6.37
N MET A 40 -3.40 -6.13 -6.24
CA MET A 40 -4.33 -7.24 -6.48
C MET A 40 -4.14 -7.96 -7.82
N PRO A 41 -4.07 -7.29 -8.99
CA PRO A 41 -3.86 -7.97 -10.26
C PRO A 41 -2.52 -8.71 -10.32
N PHE A 42 -1.47 -8.16 -9.71
CA PHE A 42 -0.17 -8.82 -9.64
C PHE A 42 -0.22 -10.07 -8.74
N LEU A 43 -0.84 -9.97 -7.57
CA LEU A 43 -1.07 -11.11 -6.68
C LEU A 43 -1.90 -12.20 -7.36
N TRP A 44 -2.87 -11.80 -8.16
CA TRP A 44 -3.67 -12.72 -8.97
C TRP A 44 -2.83 -13.43 -10.03
N MET A 45 -1.98 -12.70 -10.76
CA MET A 45 -1.04 -13.30 -11.72
C MET A 45 -0.07 -14.28 -11.05
N LEU A 46 0.43 -13.94 -9.86
CA LEU A 46 1.31 -14.84 -9.11
C LEU A 46 0.58 -16.13 -8.73
N SER A 47 -0.67 -16.01 -8.23
CA SER A 47 -1.51 -17.17 -7.89
C SER A 47 -1.80 -18.05 -9.11
N THR A 48 -2.15 -17.46 -10.26
CA THR A 48 -2.42 -18.23 -11.48
C THR A 48 -1.17 -18.84 -12.10
N SER A 49 0.02 -18.24 -11.91
CA SER A 49 1.29 -18.79 -12.43
C SER A 49 1.67 -20.15 -11.82
N VAL A 50 1.28 -20.39 -10.56
CA VAL A 50 1.52 -21.65 -9.83
C VAL A 50 0.29 -22.59 -9.83
N THR A 51 -0.79 -22.17 -10.49
CA THR A 51 -2.03 -22.95 -10.60
C THR A 51 -1.92 -23.89 -11.81
N PRO A 52 -2.23 -25.20 -11.68
CA PRO A 52 -2.21 -26.12 -12.82
C PRO A 52 -3.24 -25.72 -13.88
N LYS A 53 -2.93 -25.95 -15.16
CA LYS A 53 -3.77 -25.50 -16.31
C LYS A 53 -5.22 -26.00 -16.23
N GLU A 54 -5.44 -27.19 -15.68
CA GLU A 54 -6.78 -27.76 -15.47
C GLU A 54 -7.64 -26.99 -14.44
N TRP A 55 -7.04 -26.17 -13.58
CA TRP A 55 -7.75 -25.42 -12.52
C TRP A 55 -7.95 -23.93 -12.84
N VAL A 56 -7.30 -23.40 -13.87
CA VAL A 56 -7.41 -21.98 -14.27
C VAL A 56 -8.82 -21.62 -14.75
N GLY A 57 -9.62 -22.61 -15.17
CA GLY A 57 -11.03 -22.45 -15.59
C GLY A 57 -12.06 -23.10 -14.66
N ALA A 58 -11.67 -23.53 -13.46
CA ALA A 58 -12.59 -24.18 -12.53
C ALA A 58 -13.63 -23.17 -11.98
N VAL A 59 -14.90 -23.57 -11.95
CA VAL A 59 -15.99 -22.81 -11.31
C VAL A 59 -16.28 -23.46 -9.96
N PRO A 60 -16.19 -22.73 -8.83
CA PRO A 60 -15.93 -21.29 -8.69
C PRO A 60 -14.44 -20.92 -8.82
N MET A 61 -14.18 -19.68 -9.27
CA MET A 61 -12.83 -19.09 -9.33
C MET A 61 -12.18 -19.13 -7.94
N ARG A 62 -11.12 -19.92 -7.76
CA ARG A 62 -10.39 -20.03 -6.50
C ARG A 62 -9.18 -19.10 -6.50
N TRP A 63 -9.10 -18.24 -5.48
CA TRP A 63 -7.97 -17.34 -5.28
C TRP A 63 -6.72 -18.04 -4.74
N ILE A 64 -6.91 -19.16 -4.02
CA ILE A 64 -5.85 -19.95 -3.41
C ILE A 64 -5.94 -21.36 -4.00
N PRO A 65 -4.93 -21.83 -4.73
CA PRO A 65 -4.96 -23.16 -5.34
C PRO A 65 -4.87 -24.25 -4.25
N PRO A 66 -5.58 -25.39 -4.41
CA PRO A 66 -5.53 -26.49 -3.45
C PRO A 66 -4.19 -27.24 -3.47
N ARG A 67 -3.43 -27.13 -4.56
CA ARG A 67 -2.06 -27.63 -4.69
C ARG A 67 -1.23 -26.58 -5.40
N ILE A 68 -0.11 -26.22 -4.80
CA ILE A 68 0.90 -25.37 -5.41
C ILE A 68 1.76 -26.28 -6.29
N VAL A 69 1.77 -26.03 -7.60
CA VAL A 69 2.57 -26.83 -8.54
C VAL A 69 3.57 -25.90 -9.20
N ILE A 70 4.84 -26.08 -8.85
CA ILE A 70 5.96 -25.24 -9.32
C ILE A 70 6.55 -25.80 -10.62
N SER A 71 6.07 -26.93 -11.15
CA SER A 71 6.66 -27.65 -12.28
C SER A 71 6.75 -26.88 -13.61
N ASN A 72 6.26 -25.64 -13.68
CA ASN A 72 6.49 -24.70 -14.78
C ASN A 72 7.86 -23.99 -14.71
N TYR A 73 8.61 -24.19 -13.61
CA TYR A 73 10.00 -23.81 -13.37
C TYR A 73 10.80 -25.05 -12.99
#